data_AF-A0A258XH49-F1
#
_entry.id   AF-A0A258XH49-F1
#
_cell.length_a   1.000
_cell.length_b   1.000
_cell.length_c   1.000
_cell.angle_alpha   90.00
_cell.angle_beta   90.00
_cell.angle_gamma   90.00
#
_symmetry.space_group_name_H-M   'P 1'
#
loop_
_entity.id
_entity.type
_entity.pdbx_description
1 polymer ?
#
loop_
_entity_poly.entity_id
_entity_poly.type
_entity_poly.pdbx_seq_one_letter_code
_entity_poly.pdbx_strand_id
1 'polypeptide(L)' 'DIDFTAALKARTAGASADKAVDGATRYRVPVMPSLDGNTVEMATEQTAFAENAVGYSATLNFLKGRVETITRAIKGE' A
#
# COMPACT_ATOMS: atom_id res chain seq x y z
N ASP A 1 -10.14 3.00 4.68
CA ASP A 1 -9.06 2.15 4.17
C ASP A 1 -8.71 2.59 2.76
N ILE A 2 -7.48 2.46 2.29
CA ILE A 2 -7.09 2.86 0.93
C ILE A 2 -6.55 1.64 0.21
N ASP A 3 -7.11 1.31 -0.96
CA ASP A 3 -6.54 0.31 -1.84
C ASP A 3 -5.29 0.88 -2.53
N PHE A 4 -4.13 0.67 -1.93
CA PHE A 4 -2.85 1.16 -2.43
C PHE A 4 -2.53 0.67 -3.84
N THR A 5 -3.01 -0.52 -4.23
CA THR A 5 -2.76 -1.06 -5.57
C THR A 5 -3.55 -0.29 -6.63
N ALA A 6 -4.83 -0.02 -6.34
CA ALA A 6 -5.68 0.81 -7.18
C ALA A 6 -5.16 2.26 -7.24
N ALA A 7 -4.76 2.82 -6.10
CA ALA A 7 -4.19 4.16 -6.00
C ALA A 7 -2.90 4.27 -6.82
N LEU A 8 -1.97 3.33 -6.67
CA LEU A 8 -0.70 3.32 -7.42
C LEU A 8 -0.94 3.17 -8.91
N LYS A 9 -1.83 2.26 -9.33
CA LYS A 9 -2.21 2.10 -10.73
C LYS A 9 -2.77 3.40 -11.31
N ALA A 10 -3.64 4.09 -10.59
CA ALA A 10 -4.17 5.39 -10.99
C ALA A 10 -3.07 6.47 -11.09
N ARG A 11 -2.12 6.49 -10.15
CA ARG A 11 -0.96 7.39 -10.19
C ARG A 11 -0.07 7.13 -11.40
N THR A 12 0.22 5.86 -11.71
CA THR A 12 1.02 5.48 -12.89
C THR A 12 0.27 5.78 -14.20
N ALA A 13 -1.05 5.72 -14.19
CA ALA A 13 -1.90 6.10 -15.33
C ALA A 13 -2.08 7.62 -15.51
N GLY A 14 -1.48 8.46 -14.65
CA GLY A 14 -1.47 9.91 -14.79
C GLY A 14 -2.52 10.67 -13.96
N ALA A 15 -3.26 10.00 -13.07
CA ALA A 15 -4.18 10.69 -12.15
C ALA A 15 -3.41 11.53 -11.12
N SER A 16 -3.97 12.69 -10.74
CA SER A 16 -3.45 13.49 -9.62
C SER A 16 -3.52 12.70 -8.31
N ALA A 17 -2.67 13.05 -7.34
CA ALA A 17 -2.60 12.35 -6.06
C ALA A 17 -3.96 12.30 -5.35
N ASP A 18 -4.66 13.43 -5.31
CA ASP A 18 -5.96 13.54 -4.63
C ASP A 18 -7.03 12.65 -5.30
N LYS A 19 -7.07 12.63 -6.64
CA LYS A 19 -8.01 11.80 -7.41
C LYS A 19 -7.72 10.30 -7.26
N ALA A 20 -6.44 9.94 -7.22
CA ALA A 20 -6.02 8.56 -7.04
C ALA A 20 -6.35 8.04 -5.64
N VAL A 21 -6.17 8.88 -4.60
CA VAL A 21 -6.50 8.55 -3.22
C VAL A 21 -8.01 8.46 -3.02
N ASP A 22 -8.77 9.44 -3.52
CA ASP A 22 -10.23 9.49 -3.40
C ASP A 22 -10.88 8.25 -4.05
N GLY A 23 -10.52 7.93 -5.29
CA GLY A 23 -11.04 6.76 -6.01
C GLY A 23 -10.60 5.41 -5.44
N ALA A 24 -9.53 5.38 -4.66
CA ALA A 24 -9.03 4.19 -3.97
C ALA A 24 -9.49 4.08 -2.53
N THR A 25 -10.20 5.09 -2.00
CA THR A 25 -10.71 5.08 -0.64
C THR A 25 -11.86 4.07 -0.54
N ARG A 26 -11.74 3.15 0.41
CA ARG A 26 -12.68 2.08 0.73
C ARG A 26 -13.11 2.16 2.18
N TYR A 27 -14.31 1.68 2.45
CA TYR A 27 -14.82 1.46 3.80
C TYR A 27 -14.83 -0.03 4.10
N ARG A 28 -14.55 -0.39 5.35
CA ARG A 28 -14.60 -1.79 5.79
C ARG A 28 -16.03 -2.16 6.11
N VAL A 29 -16.45 -3.34 5.66
CA VAL A 29 -17.69 -3.97 6.07
C VAL A 29 -17.30 -5.02 7.12
N PRO A 30 -17.79 -4.92 8.37
CA PRO A 30 -17.47 -5.89 9.41
C PRO A 30 -17.95 -7.29 8.99
N VAL A 31 -17.13 -8.32 9.22
CA VAL A 31 -17.56 -9.70 8.95
C VAL A 31 -18.32 -10.29 10.15
N MET A 32 -18.13 -9.71 11.34
CA MET A 32 -18.97 -9.93 12.51
C MET A 32 -19.46 -8.60 13.10
N PRO A 33 -20.77 -8.44 13.33
CA PRO A 33 -21.28 -7.29 14.07
C PRO A 33 -20.86 -7.41 15.53
N SER A 34 -20.03 -6.49 16.01
CA SER A 34 -19.73 -6.41 17.44
C SER A 34 -20.95 -5.87 18.19
N LEU A 35 -21.20 -6.42 19.39
CA LEU A 35 -22.35 -6.07 20.23
C LEU A 35 -22.33 -4.59 20.67
N ASP A 36 -21.15 -4.00 20.74
CA ASP A 36 -20.88 -2.61 21.11
C ASP A 36 -20.75 -1.67 19.88
N GLY A 37 -20.91 -2.19 18.66
CA GLY A 37 -20.76 -1.42 17.44
C GLY A 37 -19.31 -1.14 17.01
N ASN A 38 -18.32 -1.74 17.67
CA ASN A 38 -16.94 -1.69 17.18
C ASN A 38 -16.78 -2.52 15.89
N THR A 39 -16.19 -1.90 14.88
CA THR A 39 -15.93 -2.55 13.58
C THR A 39 -14.48 -3.03 13.45
N VAL A 40 -13.70 -2.94 14.53
CA VAL A 40 -12.26 -3.22 14.55
C VAL A 40 -12.03 -4.66 15.01
N GLU A 41 -11.66 -5.51 14.07
CA GLU A 41 -11.40 -6.92 14.33
C GLU A 41 -9.89 -7.16 14.49
N MET A 42 -9.42 -7.31 15.73
CA MET A 42 -7.98 -7.31 16.03
C MET A 42 -7.16 -8.32 15.21
N ALA A 43 -7.63 -9.56 15.05
CA ALA A 43 -6.92 -10.58 14.28
C ALA A 43 -6.81 -10.18 12.80
N THR A 44 -7.91 -9.72 12.21
CA THR A 44 -7.99 -9.25 10.82
C THR A 44 -7.08 -8.06 10.60
N GLU A 45 -7.08 -7.09 11.51
CA GLU A 45 -6.21 -5.90 11.44
C GLU A 45 -4.74 -6.25 11.61
N GLN A 46 -4.40 -7.18 12.50
CA GLN A 46 -3.02 -7.63 12.70
C GLN A 46 -2.46 -8.33 11.45
N THR A 47 -3.26 -9.19 10.81
CA THR A 47 -2.87 -9.83 9.54
C THR A 47 -2.66 -8.80 8.44
N ALA A 48 -3.63 -7.90 8.23
CA ALA A 48 -3.53 -6.85 7.21
C ALA A 48 -2.33 -5.93 7.44
N PHE A 49 -2.03 -5.58 8.70
CA PHE A 49 -0.84 -4.81 9.04
C PHE A 49 0.45 -5.54 8.70
N ALA A 50 0.55 -6.84 9.05
CA ALA A 50 1.72 -7.65 8.75
C ALA A 50 1.97 -7.77 7.23
N GLU A 51 0.93 -8.03 6.45
CA GLU A 51 1.01 -8.11 4.99
C GLU A 51 1.52 -6.81 4.38
N ASN A 52 0.96 -5.67 4.80
CA ASN A 52 1.38 -4.35 4.34
C ASN A 52 2.83 -4.03 4.74
N ALA A 53 3.24 -4.38 5.96
CA ALA A 53 4.61 -4.15 6.43
C ALA A 53 5.64 -4.96 5.63
N VAL A 54 5.32 -6.22 5.30
CA VAL A 54 6.18 -7.07 4.46
C VAL A 54 6.23 -6.54 3.03
N GLY A 55 5.09 -6.21 2.43
CA GLY A 55 5.02 -5.66 1.07
C GLY A 55 5.79 -4.34 0.93
N TYR A 56 5.69 -3.45 1.92
CA TYR A 56 6.42 -2.18 1.95
C TYR A 56 7.93 -2.40 2.03
N SER A 57 8.38 -3.25 2.97
CA SER A 57 9.79 -3.63 3.12
C SER A 57 10.37 -4.20 1.82
N ALA A 58 9.62 -5.09 1.15
CA ALA A 58 10.03 -5.66 -0.14
C ALA A 58 10.15 -4.58 -1.22
N THR A 59 9.17 -3.67 -1.31
CA THR A 59 9.17 -2.57 -2.29
C THR A 59 10.36 -1.64 -2.11
N LEU A 60 10.71 -1.28 -0.86
CA LEU A 60 11.89 -0.47 -0.58
C LEU A 60 13.20 -1.17 -0.99
N ASN A 61 13.29 -2.49 -0.77
CA ASN A 61 14.45 -3.26 -1.20
C ASN A 61 14.60 -3.25 -2.73
N PHE A 62 13.51 -3.43 -3.47
CA PHE A 62 13.54 -3.31 -4.94
C PHE A 62 13.94 -1.91 -5.40
N LEU A 63 13.39 -0.86 -4.78
CA LEU A 63 13.73 0.52 -5.10
C LEU A 63 15.21 0.79 -4.85
N LYS A 64 15.75 0.35 -3.71
CA LYS A 64 17.17 0.46 -3.37
C LYS A 64 18.05 -0.23 -4.42
N GLY A 65 17.74 -1.47 -4.79
CA GLY A 65 18.49 -2.20 -5.82
C GLY A 65 18.47 -1.48 -7.18
N ARG A 66 17.35 -0.85 -7.55
CA ARG A 66 17.25 -0.06 -8.79
C ARG A 66 18.08 1.23 -8.73
N VAL A 67 18.06 1.93 -7.60
CA VAL A 67 18.90 3.12 -7.38
C VAL A 67 20.38 2.76 -7.45
N GLU A 68 20.80 1.67 -6.81
CA GLU A 68 22.19 1.19 -6.86
C GLU A 68 22.61 0.82 -8.29
N THR A 69 21.73 0.17 -9.05
CA THR A 69 21.98 -0.18 -10.46
C THR A 69 22.19 1.07 -11.31
N ILE A 70 21.31 2.07 -11.17
CA ILE A 70 21.46 3.36 -11.88
C ILE A 70 22.75 4.06 -11.44
N THR A 71 23.07 4.03 -10.15
CA THR A 71 24.29 4.66 -9.61
C THR A 71 25.56 4.03 -10.18
N ARG A 72 25.63 2.70 -10.29
CA ARG A 72 26.74 2.00 -10.95
C ARG A 72 26.84 2.37 -12.43
N ALA A 73 25.72 2.36 -13.15
CA ALA A 73 25.67 2.74 -14.56
C ALA A 73 26.17 4.18 -14.81
N ILE A 74 25.85 5.13 -13.92
CA ILE A 74 26.34 6.51 -14.00
C ILE A 74 27.84 6.60 -13.69
N LYS A 75 28.34 5.79 -12.74
CA LYS A 75 29.76 5.74 -12.37
C LYS A 75 30.62 5.01 -13.41
N GLY A 76 30.03 4.24 -14.32
CA GLY A 76 30.74 3.49 -15.36
C GLY A 76 31.34 2.16 -14.89
N GLU A 77 30.82 1.61 -13.78
CA GLU A 77 31.11 0.26 -13.28
C GLU A 77 30.15 -0.79 -13.87
#